data_AF-A0A376PW80-F1
#
_entry.id   AF-A0A376PW80-F1
#
_cell.length_a   1.000
_cell.length_b   1.000
_cell.length_c   1.000
_cell.angle_alpha   90.00
_cell.angle_beta   90.00
_cell.angle_gamma   90.00
#
_symmetry.space_group_name_H-M   'P 1'
#
loop_
_entity.id
_entity.type
_entity.pdbx_description
1 polymer ?
#
loop_
_entity_poly.entity_id
_entity_poly.type
_entity_poly.pdbx_seq_one_letter_code
_entity_poly.pdbx_strand_id
1 'polypeptide(L)'
;MKKLIGLSHKSYRVDVFDGSRTTKATHLSNYVCRYSKDIYPLYSSHDVKGAVETRTDARAVLFKPQVILLFIFLILLSVYLFFSFLLPFFNPQKKTEQAQQSAPLRSSPSSPSVNVSPSPENKTAPAPSQKWCVIGRFNDGDRNYVFLRDTDNRLRMVSANKFRGLNIMLEGEVDGVKVVAWSCNNPVSFRGQK
;
A
#
# COMPACT_ATOMS: atom_id res chain seq x y z
N MET A 1 7.25 45.71 22.17
CA MET A 1 7.84 45.68 20.80
C MET A 1 7.90 44.22 20.34
N LYS A 2 7.38 43.88 19.16
CA LYS A 2 7.52 42.52 18.62
C LYS A 2 8.86 42.44 17.87
N LYS A 3 9.77 41.59 18.34
CA LYS A 3 11.06 41.36 17.68
C LYS A 3 10.81 40.60 16.38
N LEU A 4 11.30 41.14 15.28
CA LEU A 4 11.04 40.54 13.97
C LEU A 4 11.95 39.37 13.72
N ILE A 5 11.33 38.29 13.29
CA ILE A 5 12.01 37.06 12.90
C ILE A 5 12.68 37.33 11.54
N GLY A 6 14.02 37.28 11.50
CA GLY A 6 14.80 37.37 10.25
C GLY A 6 15.54 38.70 10.03
N LEU A 7 15.41 39.67 10.94
CA LEU A 7 16.13 40.94 10.89
C LEU A 7 17.31 40.95 11.87
N SER A 8 18.38 41.66 11.51
CA SER A 8 19.55 41.84 12.37
C SER A 8 19.12 42.35 13.75
N HIS A 9 19.83 41.95 14.82
CA HIS A 9 19.53 42.37 16.20
C HIS A 9 19.53 43.90 16.41
N LYS A 10 20.06 44.66 15.44
CA LYS A 10 20.15 46.12 15.42
C LYS A 10 19.06 46.78 14.56
N SER A 11 18.01 46.05 14.22
CA SER A 11 16.93 46.52 13.36
C SER A 11 15.58 46.39 14.03
N TYR A 12 14.70 47.35 13.75
CA TYR A 12 13.32 47.38 14.23
C TYR A 12 12.39 47.68 13.07
N ARG A 13 11.12 47.26 13.19
CA ARG A 13 10.06 47.60 12.22
C ARG A 13 9.17 48.64 12.85
N VAL A 14 8.85 49.65 12.04
CA VAL A 14 7.79 50.60 12.35
C VAL A 14 6.59 50.19 11.53
N ASP A 15 5.48 49.94 12.22
CA ASP A 15 4.17 49.72 11.61
C ASP A 15 3.37 51.01 11.76
N VAL A 16 2.97 51.60 10.63
CA VAL A 16 2.17 52.82 10.59
C VAL A 16 0.70 52.43 10.42
N PHE A 17 -0.14 52.91 11.32
CA PHE A 17 -1.58 52.71 11.28
C PHE A 17 -2.30 54.05 11.12
N ASP A 18 -3.44 54.01 10.46
CA ASP A 18 -4.37 55.13 10.37
C ASP A 18 -5.22 55.20 11.64
N GLY A 19 -5.06 56.29 12.40
CA GLY A 19 -5.74 56.52 13.68
C GLY A 19 -5.21 55.69 14.86
N SER A 20 -6.04 55.56 15.91
CA SER A 20 -5.64 54.97 17.20
C SER A 20 -5.78 53.44 17.27
N ARG A 21 -6.46 52.82 16.30
CA ARG A 21 -6.75 51.38 16.31
C ARG A 21 -5.64 50.63 15.57
N THR A 22 -5.00 49.67 16.22
CA THR A 22 -3.96 48.81 15.63
C THR A 22 -4.55 47.55 15.00
N THR A 23 -5.51 47.72 14.09
CA THR A 23 -6.16 46.60 13.37
C THR A 23 -5.50 46.38 12.01
N LYS A 24 -5.72 45.21 11.40
CA LYS A 24 -5.23 44.94 10.04
C LYS A 24 -5.82 45.90 9.01
N ALA A 25 -7.07 46.31 9.18
CA ALA A 25 -7.76 47.21 8.26
C ALA A 25 -7.19 48.64 8.29
N THR A 26 -6.64 49.07 9.43
CA THR A 26 -6.05 50.40 9.62
C THR A 26 -4.55 50.41 9.37
N HIS A 27 -3.93 49.32 8.95
CA HIS A 27 -2.49 49.26 8.70
C HIS A 27 -2.15 49.90 7.34
N LEU A 28 -1.35 50.96 7.35
CA LEU A 28 -0.96 51.70 6.15
C LEU A 28 0.30 51.12 5.52
N SER A 29 1.38 51.05 6.29
CA SER A 29 2.68 50.63 5.78
C SER A 29 3.59 50.12 6.88
N ASN A 30 4.58 49.35 6.45
CA ASN A 30 5.64 48.89 7.33
C ASN A 30 7.00 49.10 6.69
N TYR A 31 7.93 49.62 7.48
CA TYR A 31 9.32 49.77 7.05
C TYR A 31 10.27 49.35 8.17
N VAL A 32 11.48 48.98 7.78
CA VAL A 32 12.52 48.50 8.68
C VAL A 32 13.58 49.58 8.81
N CYS A 33 13.86 49.96 10.05
CA CYS A 33 14.91 50.89 10.40
C CYS A 33 16.06 50.18 11.12
N ARG A 34 17.21 50.84 11.17
CA ARG A 34 18.37 50.39 11.94
C ARG A 34 18.63 51.36 13.08
N TYR A 35 19.03 50.84 14.22
CA TYR A 35 19.48 51.69 15.32
C TYR A 35 20.82 52.35 14.96
N SER A 36 20.99 53.62 15.34
CA SER A 36 22.30 54.25 15.34
C SER A 36 23.20 53.54 16.35
N LYS A 37 24.47 53.30 15.97
CA LYS A 37 25.43 52.55 16.79
C LYS A 37 25.74 53.25 18.11
N ASP A 38 25.69 54.57 18.12
CA ASP A 38 26.03 55.40 19.28
C ASP A 38 24.92 55.41 20.34
N ILE A 39 23.68 55.14 19.92
CA ILE A 39 22.49 55.17 20.80
C ILE A 39 22.05 53.76 21.20
N TYR A 40 22.32 52.76 20.36
CA TYR A 40 21.92 51.37 20.61
C TYR A 40 22.31 50.80 22.00
N PRO A 41 23.51 51.09 22.56
CA PRO A 41 23.88 50.62 23.90
C PRO A 41 22.93 51.10 25.00
N LEU A 42 22.31 52.27 24.84
CA LEU A 42 21.39 52.88 25.81
C LEU A 42 20.02 52.18 25.86
N TYR A 43 19.68 51.41 24.84
CA TYR A 43 18.41 50.66 24.76
C TYR A 43 18.55 49.20 25.18
N SER A 44 19.75 48.78 25.60
CA SER A 44 19.96 47.45 26.17
C SER A 44 19.43 47.42 27.61
N SER A 45 18.39 46.64 27.87
CA SER A 45 17.85 46.41 29.22
C SER A 45 18.65 45.40 30.04
N HIS A 46 19.79 44.94 29.53
CA HIS A 46 20.64 43.98 30.22
C HIS A 46 21.77 44.67 30.96
N ASP A 47 21.78 44.53 32.28
CA ASP A 47 22.85 45.03 33.15
C ASP A 47 24.09 44.12 33.18
N VAL A 48 24.01 42.91 32.61
CA VAL A 48 25.09 41.92 32.65
C VAL A 48 25.84 41.88 31.31
N LYS A 49 27.18 41.96 31.38
CA LYS A 49 28.06 41.77 30.21
C LYS A 49 27.81 40.39 29.59
N GLY A 50 27.37 40.36 28.34
CA GLY A 50 27.15 39.12 27.57
C GLY A 50 25.77 38.49 27.73
N ALA A 51 24.78 39.21 28.25
CA ALA A 51 23.40 38.73 28.25
C ALA A 51 22.90 38.46 26.82
N VAL A 52 22.47 37.23 26.56
CA VAL A 52 21.89 36.80 25.28
C VAL A 52 20.40 36.58 25.49
N GLU A 53 19.58 37.37 24.82
CA GLU A 53 18.13 37.14 24.80
C GLU A 53 17.84 35.82 24.08
N THR A 54 17.33 34.84 24.83
CA THR A 54 16.83 33.60 24.23
C THR A 54 15.55 33.88 23.47
N ARG A 55 15.55 33.57 22.18
CA ARG A 55 14.40 33.75 21.30
C ARG A 55 13.23 32.87 21.78
N THR A 56 12.27 33.49 22.44
CA THR A 56 11.27 32.78 23.26
C THR A 56 10.11 32.15 22.46
N ASP A 57 9.99 32.43 21.16
CA ASP A 57 8.90 31.85 20.35
C ASP A 57 9.42 30.83 19.33
N ALA A 58 9.39 29.56 19.74
CA ALA A 58 9.69 28.40 18.91
C ALA A 58 8.44 27.78 18.25
N ARG A 59 7.25 28.39 18.40
CA ARG A 59 5.98 27.85 17.87
C ARG A 59 5.78 28.16 16.39
N ALA A 60 6.36 29.27 15.91
CA ALA A 60 6.28 29.68 14.50
C ALA A 60 7.35 29.05 13.58
N VAL A 61 8.25 28.20 14.11
CA VAL A 61 9.32 27.58 13.31
C VAL A 61 8.83 26.25 12.75
N LEU A 62 8.30 26.26 11.54
CA LEU A 62 7.83 25.07 10.82
C LEU A 62 8.98 24.15 10.38
N PHE A 63 10.17 24.72 10.13
CA PHE A 63 11.35 24.02 9.63
C PHE A 63 12.35 23.67 10.74
N LYS A 64 11.90 22.91 11.74
CA LYS A 64 12.83 22.35 12.74
C LYS A 64 13.64 21.22 12.11
N PRO A 65 14.94 21.07 12.44
CA PRO A 65 15.79 20.03 11.85
C PRO A 65 15.23 18.63 12.06
N GLN A 66 14.63 18.37 13.22
CA GLN A 66 13.96 17.09 13.54
C GLN A 66 12.76 16.82 12.62
N VAL A 67 11.96 17.84 12.30
CA VAL A 67 10.81 17.72 11.40
C VAL A 67 11.28 17.46 9.97
N ILE A 68 12.31 18.18 9.52
CA ILE A 68 12.90 17.98 8.18
C ILE A 68 13.46 16.55 8.05
N LEU A 69 14.21 16.06 9.03
CA LEU A 69 14.75 14.71 9.03
C LEU A 69 13.64 13.64 8.97
N LEU A 70 12.55 13.84 9.73
CA LEU A 70 11.40 12.94 9.68
C LEU A 70 10.74 12.91 8.30
N PHE A 71 10.59 14.06 7.63
CA PHE A 71 10.05 14.12 6.27
C PHE A 71 10.95 13.42 5.25
N ILE A 72 12.28 13.63 5.33
CA ILE A 72 13.24 12.94 4.45
C ILE A 72 13.15 11.43 4.65
N PHE A 73 13.09 10.98 5.89
CA PHE A 73 12.95 9.56 6.22
C PHE A 73 11.66 8.96 5.65
N LEU A 74 10.52 9.64 5.80
CA LEU A 74 9.24 9.18 5.24
C LEU A 74 9.25 9.10 3.72
N ILE A 75 9.89 10.07 3.05
CA ILE A 75 10.02 10.06 1.59
C ILE A 75 10.84 8.84 1.15
N LEU A 76 12.01 8.62 1.75
CA LEU A 76 12.87 7.47 1.45
C LEU A 76 12.16 6.14 1.72
N LEU A 77 11.44 6.03 2.83
CA LEU A 77 10.63 4.86 3.16
C LEU A 77 9.53 4.61 2.13
N SER A 78 8.82 5.66 1.68
CA SER A 78 7.77 5.52 0.67
C SER A 78 8.32 5.06 -0.68
N VAL A 79 9.48 5.58 -1.08
CA VAL A 79 10.17 5.18 -2.31
C VAL A 79 10.58 3.72 -2.19
N TYR A 80 11.21 3.33 -1.08
CA TYR A 80 11.59 1.94 -0.85
C TYR A 80 10.39 0.99 -0.95
N LEU A 81 9.29 1.28 -0.24
CA LEU A 81 8.08 0.46 -0.30
C LEU A 81 7.46 0.40 -1.70
N PHE A 82 7.49 1.51 -2.45
CA PHE A 82 7.01 1.56 -3.82
C PHE A 82 7.81 0.63 -4.75
N PHE A 83 9.14 0.69 -4.68
CA PHE A 83 10.01 -0.16 -5.50
C PHE A 83 9.94 -1.64 -5.07
N SER A 84 9.84 -1.93 -3.77
CA SER A 84 9.82 -3.30 -3.26
C SER A 84 8.47 -4.01 -3.41
N PHE A 85 7.35 -3.29 -3.31
CA PHE A 85 6.02 -3.93 -3.30
C PHE A 85 5.16 -3.58 -4.51
N LEU A 86 5.10 -2.30 -4.93
CA LEU A 86 4.21 -1.91 -6.02
C LEU A 86 4.76 -2.33 -7.38
N LEU A 87 6.05 -2.15 -7.65
CA LEU A 87 6.64 -2.55 -8.93
C LEU A 87 6.49 -4.06 -9.26
N PRO A 88 6.81 -5.01 -8.37
CA PRO A 88 6.62 -6.43 -8.66
C PRO A 88 5.14 -6.83 -8.68
N PHE A 89 4.25 -6.09 -8.03
CA PHE A 89 2.81 -6.31 -8.11
C PHE A 89 2.25 -5.99 -9.50
N PHE A 90 2.68 -4.88 -10.11
CA PHE A 90 2.25 -4.49 -11.46
C PHE A 90 3.04 -5.17 -12.58
N ASN A 91 4.29 -5.58 -12.32
CA ASN A 91 5.12 -6.33 -13.25
C ASN A 91 5.59 -7.65 -12.61
N PRO A 92 4.72 -8.66 -12.52
CA PRO A 92 5.13 -9.99 -12.08
C PRO A 92 6.11 -10.57 -13.10
N GLN A 93 7.41 -10.41 -12.86
CA GLN A 93 8.45 -11.15 -13.57
C GLN A 93 8.17 -12.64 -13.35
N LYS A 94 7.83 -13.36 -14.43
CA LYS A 94 7.75 -14.82 -14.41
C LYS A 94 9.16 -15.30 -14.07
N LYS A 95 9.35 -15.72 -12.82
CA LYS A 95 10.58 -16.34 -12.36
C LYS A 95 10.75 -17.62 -13.18
N THR A 96 11.57 -17.58 -14.21
CA THR A 96 11.97 -18.77 -14.98
C THR A 96 12.78 -19.63 -14.03
N GLU A 97 12.14 -20.63 -13.43
CA GLU A 97 12.85 -21.76 -12.86
C GLU A 97 13.65 -22.41 -14.00
N GLN A 98 14.97 -22.26 -13.97
CA GLN A 98 15.85 -23.14 -14.73
C GLN A 98 15.73 -24.53 -14.14
N ALA A 99 14.79 -25.32 -14.67
CA ALA A 99 14.74 -26.74 -14.42
C ALA A 99 15.82 -27.44 -15.24
N GLN A 100 16.80 -27.96 -14.52
CA GLN A 100 17.90 -28.82 -14.95
C GLN A 100 17.44 -29.92 -15.91
N GLN A 101 18.15 -30.05 -17.02
CA GLN A 101 18.00 -31.07 -18.05
C GLN A 101 18.59 -32.42 -17.59
N SER A 102 17.79 -33.50 -17.64
CA SER A 102 18.17 -34.93 -17.78
C SER A 102 16.93 -35.80 -17.48
N ALA A 103 16.48 -36.82 -18.20
CA ALA A 103 16.88 -37.56 -19.40
C ALA A 103 15.60 -38.25 -19.98
N PRO A 104 15.60 -38.83 -21.21
CA PRO A 104 14.38 -39.32 -21.87
C PRO A 104 14.11 -40.80 -21.57
N LEU A 105 12.85 -41.17 -21.35
CA LEU A 105 12.41 -42.57 -21.28
C LEU A 105 11.30 -42.86 -22.30
N ARG A 106 11.76 -43.51 -23.38
CA ARG A 106 11.16 -44.64 -24.10
C ARG A 106 9.69 -44.59 -24.52
N SER A 107 9.56 -44.48 -25.84
CA SER A 107 8.49 -44.98 -26.71
C SER A 107 8.00 -46.39 -26.41
N SER A 108 6.69 -46.62 -26.62
CA SER A 108 6.18 -47.82 -27.31
C SER A 108 4.80 -47.56 -27.94
N PRO A 109 4.40 -48.31 -29.00
CA PRO A 109 3.41 -47.88 -29.98
C PRO A 109 2.10 -48.69 -29.94
N SER A 110 1.01 -48.15 -30.51
CA SER A 110 -0.02 -48.91 -31.24
C SER A 110 -1.07 -47.98 -31.87
N SER A 111 -1.21 -48.11 -33.18
CA SER A 111 -2.14 -47.46 -34.13
C SER A 111 -3.54 -48.14 -34.10
N PRO A 112 -4.54 -47.83 -34.96
CA PRO A 112 -4.73 -46.70 -35.90
C PRO A 112 -6.16 -46.07 -35.92
N SER A 113 -6.24 -44.85 -36.48
CA SER A 113 -7.24 -44.28 -37.43
C SER A 113 -8.76 -44.50 -37.29
N VAL A 114 -9.54 -43.40 -37.33
CA VAL A 114 -10.45 -42.98 -38.44
C VAL A 114 -11.60 -42.08 -37.95
N ASN A 115 -11.80 -40.98 -38.69
CA ASN A 115 -12.96 -40.13 -38.94
C ASN A 115 -13.62 -39.22 -37.88
N VAL A 116 -13.58 -37.96 -38.31
CA VAL A 116 -14.46 -36.82 -38.05
C VAL A 116 -15.91 -37.09 -38.47
N SER A 117 -16.87 -36.74 -37.61
CA SER A 117 -18.12 -36.05 -37.99
C SER A 117 -18.75 -35.40 -36.75
N PRO A 118 -19.42 -34.23 -36.85
CA PRO A 118 -19.72 -33.38 -35.71
C PRO A 118 -21.09 -33.69 -35.11
N SER A 119 -21.21 -33.56 -33.79
CA SER A 119 -22.49 -33.40 -33.11
C SER A 119 -22.37 -32.25 -32.10
N PRO A 120 -23.24 -31.24 -32.14
CA PRO A 120 -23.25 -30.16 -31.16
C PRO A 120 -23.97 -30.67 -29.91
N GLU A 121 -23.26 -31.46 -29.11
CA GLU A 121 -23.78 -31.83 -27.80
C GLU A 121 -23.53 -30.67 -26.84
N ASN A 122 -24.63 -30.01 -26.46
CA ASN A 122 -24.69 -29.00 -25.42
C ASN A 122 -23.81 -29.42 -24.24
N LYS A 123 -22.65 -28.77 -24.09
CA LYS A 123 -21.81 -28.88 -22.90
C LYS A 123 -22.57 -28.27 -21.73
N THR A 124 -23.46 -29.07 -21.16
CA THR A 124 -23.95 -28.86 -19.80
C THR A 124 -22.71 -28.82 -18.93
N ALA A 125 -22.46 -27.67 -18.29
CA ALA A 125 -21.30 -27.49 -17.45
C ALA A 125 -21.22 -28.67 -16.46
N PRO A 126 -20.03 -29.30 -16.28
CA PRO A 126 -19.90 -30.46 -15.42
C PRO A 126 -20.41 -30.10 -14.02
N ALA A 127 -21.33 -30.91 -13.52
CA ALA A 127 -21.95 -30.71 -12.23
C ALA A 127 -20.88 -30.67 -11.12
N PRO A 128 -21.02 -29.79 -10.12
CA PRO A 128 -20.08 -29.73 -9.01
C PRO A 128 -20.09 -31.04 -8.21
N SER A 129 -18.94 -31.39 -7.65
CA SER A 129 -18.76 -32.52 -6.74
C SER A 129 -19.70 -32.35 -5.57
N GLN A 130 -20.36 -33.44 -5.18
CA GLN A 130 -21.18 -33.50 -3.96
C GLN A 130 -20.36 -33.95 -2.74
N LYS A 131 -19.10 -34.32 -2.96
CA LYS A 131 -18.22 -34.88 -1.95
C LYS A 131 -17.21 -33.86 -1.46
N TRP A 132 -16.44 -33.27 -2.38
CA TRP A 132 -15.36 -32.36 -2.03
C TRP A 132 -15.74 -30.90 -2.23
N CYS A 133 -15.37 -30.03 -1.29
CA CYS A 133 -15.44 -28.57 -1.44
C CYS A 133 -14.13 -27.89 -1.05
N VAL A 134 -13.85 -26.78 -1.72
CA VAL A 134 -12.71 -25.92 -1.40
C VAL A 134 -12.97 -25.16 -0.11
N ILE A 135 -12.04 -25.23 0.85
CA ILE A 135 -12.08 -24.45 2.11
C ILE A 135 -11.13 -23.27 2.05
N GLY A 136 -9.99 -23.43 1.40
CA GLY A 136 -8.95 -22.41 1.39
C GLY A 136 -7.74 -22.79 0.56
N ARG A 137 -6.82 -21.83 0.45
CA ARG A 137 -5.56 -21.97 -0.26
C ARG A 137 -4.41 -21.63 0.68
N PHE A 138 -3.32 -22.37 0.54
CA PHE A 138 -2.07 -22.12 1.22
C PHE A 138 -0.98 -21.84 0.20
N ASN A 139 -0.22 -20.77 0.44
CA ASN A 139 0.91 -20.36 -0.37
C ASN A 139 2.04 -19.88 0.55
N ASP A 140 3.19 -20.54 0.45
CA ASP A 140 4.42 -20.26 1.21
C ASP A 140 5.57 -19.85 0.27
N GLY A 141 5.24 -19.28 -0.89
CA GLY A 141 6.17 -18.95 -1.97
C GLY A 141 6.47 -20.15 -2.86
N ASP A 142 7.09 -21.19 -2.30
CA ASP A 142 7.56 -22.36 -3.05
C ASP A 142 6.50 -23.47 -3.17
N ARG A 143 5.50 -23.45 -2.28
CA ARG A 143 4.47 -24.49 -2.18
C ARG A 143 3.09 -23.89 -2.27
N ASN A 144 2.32 -24.37 -3.24
CA ASN A 144 0.95 -23.94 -3.51
C ASN A 144 -0.02 -25.11 -3.37
N TYR A 145 -0.88 -25.04 -2.36
CA TYR A 145 -1.86 -26.08 -2.06
C TYR A 145 -3.27 -25.51 -1.89
N VAL A 146 -4.26 -26.34 -2.20
CA VAL A 146 -5.68 -26.09 -1.94
C VAL A 146 -6.16 -27.13 -0.95
N PHE A 147 -6.84 -26.67 0.09
CA PHE A 147 -7.45 -27.52 1.10
C PHE A 147 -8.90 -27.81 0.71
N LEU A 148 -9.22 -29.10 0.71
CA LEU A 148 -10.55 -29.63 0.43
C LEU A 148 -11.15 -30.24 1.70
N ARG A 149 -12.46 -30.06 1.88
CA ARG A 149 -13.28 -30.75 2.87
C ARG A 149 -14.16 -31.78 2.20
N ASP A 150 -14.42 -32.87 2.89
CA ASP A 150 -15.55 -33.76 2.61
C ASP A 150 -16.78 -33.38 3.47
N THR A 151 -17.95 -33.95 3.17
CA THR A 151 -19.17 -33.84 3.99
C THR A 151 -18.96 -34.42 5.40
N ASP A 152 -18.09 -35.44 5.52
CA ASP A 152 -17.65 -36.04 6.79
C ASP A 152 -16.53 -35.25 7.50
N ASN A 153 -16.26 -34.01 7.08
CA ASN A 153 -15.22 -33.14 7.65
C ASN A 153 -13.78 -33.64 7.52
N ARG A 154 -13.54 -34.62 6.63
CA ARG A 154 -12.19 -35.06 6.29
C ARG A 154 -11.49 -34.00 5.46
N LEU A 155 -10.21 -33.78 5.73
CA LEU A 155 -9.39 -32.80 5.03
C LEU A 155 -8.47 -33.49 4.03
N ARG A 156 -8.36 -32.93 2.83
CA ARG A 156 -7.41 -33.36 1.80
C ARG A 156 -6.67 -32.15 1.26
N MET A 157 -5.36 -32.32 1.08
CA MET A 157 -4.49 -31.32 0.46
C MET A 157 -4.21 -31.72 -0.98
N VAL A 158 -4.42 -30.81 -1.92
CA VAL A 158 -4.16 -31.02 -3.35
C VAL A 158 -3.32 -29.87 -3.90
N SER A 159 -2.48 -30.15 -4.89
CA SER A 159 -1.70 -29.10 -5.58
C SER A 159 -2.62 -28.05 -6.21
N ALA A 160 -2.30 -26.77 -6.02
CA ALA A 160 -3.07 -25.68 -6.60
C ALA A 160 -3.01 -25.60 -8.13
N ASN A 161 -2.08 -26.32 -8.78
CA ASN A 161 -1.93 -26.31 -10.24
C ASN A 161 -3.15 -26.87 -10.97
N LYS A 162 -3.96 -27.69 -10.30
CA LYS A 162 -5.22 -28.24 -10.82
C LYS A 162 -6.42 -27.32 -10.62
N PHE A 163 -6.20 -26.15 -10.03
CA PHE A 163 -7.24 -25.18 -9.71
C PHE A 163 -7.01 -23.87 -10.46
N ARG A 164 -8.10 -23.22 -10.85
CA ARG A 164 -8.13 -21.94 -11.56
C ARG A 164 -9.12 -21.00 -10.87
N GLY A 165 -8.93 -19.70 -11.04
CA GLY A 165 -9.73 -18.67 -10.37
C GLY A 165 -9.13 -18.23 -9.03
N LEU A 166 -9.84 -17.31 -8.37
CA LEU A 166 -9.41 -16.66 -7.14
C LEU A 166 -10.56 -16.68 -6.12
N ASN A 167 -10.22 -16.74 -4.83
CA ASN A 167 -11.16 -16.69 -3.72
C ASN A 167 -12.31 -17.70 -3.86
N ILE A 168 -13.55 -17.26 -3.71
CA ILE A 168 -14.76 -18.09 -3.79
C ILE A 168 -15.03 -18.65 -5.21
N MET A 169 -14.35 -18.11 -6.23
CA MET A 169 -14.45 -18.58 -7.62
C MET A 169 -13.37 -19.61 -7.96
N LEU A 170 -12.65 -20.13 -6.96
CA LEU A 170 -11.68 -21.20 -7.18
C LEU A 170 -12.42 -22.47 -7.60
N GLU A 171 -12.08 -22.95 -8.79
CA GLU A 171 -12.60 -24.18 -9.37
C GLU A 171 -11.43 -25.10 -9.75
N GLY A 172 -11.60 -26.40 -9.61
CA GLY A 172 -10.61 -27.37 -10.05
C GLY A 172 -11.21 -28.73 -10.28
N GLU A 173 -10.38 -29.68 -10.67
CA GLU A 173 -10.80 -31.05 -10.90
C GLU A 173 -10.04 -32.00 -9.98
N VAL A 174 -10.81 -32.78 -9.22
CA VAL A 174 -10.30 -33.76 -8.25
C VAL A 174 -11.06 -35.06 -8.49
N ASP A 175 -10.32 -36.15 -8.70
CA ASP A 175 -10.88 -37.47 -9.00
C ASP A 175 -11.85 -37.47 -10.20
N GLY A 176 -11.60 -36.61 -11.21
CA GLY A 176 -12.42 -36.51 -12.43
C GLY A 176 -13.69 -35.66 -12.28
N VAL A 177 -13.89 -35.02 -11.13
CA VAL A 177 -15.09 -34.24 -10.82
C VAL A 177 -14.72 -32.78 -10.54
N LYS A 178 -15.56 -31.85 -11.02
CA LYS A 178 -15.40 -30.41 -10.78
C LYS A 178 -15.64 -30.10 -9.30
N VAL A 179 -14.69 -29.45 -8.64
CA VAL A 179 -14.76 -29.07 -7.23
C VAL A 179 -14.72 -27.55 -7.10
N VAL A 180 -15.66 -26.99 -6.34
CA VAL A 180 -15.79 -25.56 -6.05
C VAL A 180 -16.03 -25.33 -4.55
N ALA A 181 -15.95 -24.07 -4.07
CA ALA A 181 -16.14 -23.76 -2.66
C ALA A 181 -17.55 -24.13 -2.12
N TRP A 182 -18.57 -24.04 -2.98
CA TRP A 182 -19.96 -24.33 -2.63
C TRP A 182 -20.40 -25.77 -2.96
N SER A 183 -19.49 -26.65 -3.34
CA SER A 183 -19.77 -28.04 -3.69
C SER A 183 -20.39 -28.88 -2.56
N CYS A 184 -19.96 -28.67 -1.31
CA CYS A 184 -20.48 -29.42 -0.15
C CYS A 184 -21.78 -28.82 0.40
N ASN A 185 -22.13 -27.60 0.00
CA ASN A 185 -23.33 -26.94 0.46
C ASN A 185 -24.36 -27.09 -0.64
N ASN A 186 -25.36 -27.94 -0.41
CA ASN A 186 -26.47 -28.06 -1.35
C ASN A 186 -27.07 -26.65 -1.54
N PRO A 187 -27.02 -26.06 -2.75
CA PRO A 187 -27.55 -24.72 -2.94
C PRO A 187 -29.04 -24.79 -2.62
N VAL A 188 -29.45 -24.11 -1.55
CA VAL A 188 -30.84 -24.04 -1.15
C VAL A 188 -31.56 -23.28 -2.25
N SER A 189 -32.19 -24.00 -3.18
CA SER A 189 -33.04 -23.35 -4.17
C SER A 189 -34.21 -22.72 -3.43
N PHE A 190 -34.18 -21.38 -3.30
CA PHE A 190 -35.27 -20.64 -2.70
C PHE A 190 -36.44 -20.66 -3.68
N ARG A 191 -37.23 -21.74 -3.64
CA ARG A 191 -38.49 -21.81 -4.37
C ARG A 191 -39.50 -20.96 -3.59
N GLY A 192 -39.59 -19.68 -3.95
CA GLY A 192 -40.64 -18.79 -3.47
C GLY A 192 -42.00 -19.44 -3.73
N GLN A 193 -42.69 -19.79 -2.67
CA GLN A 193 -44.09 -20.18 -2.76
C GLN A 193 -44.91 -18.89 -2.96
N LYS A 194 -45.73 -18.90 -4.02
CA LYS A 194 -46.76 -17.90 -4.26
C LYS A 194 -47.89 -18.06 -3.26
#